data_AF-A0A7S2SE79-F1
#
_entry.id   AF-A0A7S2SE79-F1
#
_cell.length_a   1.000
_cell.length_b   1.000
_cell.length_c   1.000
_cell.angle_alpha   90.00
_cell.angle_beta   90.00
_cell.angle_gamma   90.00
#
_symmetry.space_group_name_H-M   'P 1'
#
loop_
_entity.id
_entity.type
_entity.pdbx_description
1 polymer ?
#
loop_
_entity_poly.entity_id
_entity_poly.type
_entity_poly.pdbx_seq_one_letter_code
_entity_poly.pdbx_strand_id
1 'polypeptide(L)'
;MRVLAGALGHTIPSMYRIGARRGFSCAHGNGVRRQLRPAWEGGTGLLGGTAWRGSDHVRRGVIRGLVSGIDHVRWMGSTQRMGSESRNKTISFFCDVEGNLEYFRTCVKFSTVLRFHDEEKLELEFVASDMYFVFGGDVVDHGEGDIRIAKALIRFKKKYPDRVFLVAGNRDVNKMLLTSRLWETFERDKEAGASKLRDILKITMGAPNAFEFRRKELAILSGVGLDAVTDIDVATSYYESVAENGFMRSYLEHAQLAVLLFDSLFLHGAVPENGIGFVPSNGTPQALTAKEWISCLNQFYNEQLDMWNKNPRVREDGVGGYLLTEYGKPGGLDGRGVLYNDWLEKGGTLPARIPRSVANYLLDSGIRRVVSGHRPHGDTPTVIREEETDFIVVTADTSYSDKTAPDNRGKAVSEILVDISTSGDKVNSSTRIRGIRKDGTTQLDFVVELDPSVGCPLSAVARKSSDTPSQEGWLKAALPSEGEYLACFSRGPNTFSSDLDYRVVNLLK
;
A
#
# COMPACT_ATOMS: atom_id res chain seq x y z
N MET A 1 -22.07 -8.81 -56.11
CA MET A 1 -21.22 -7.72 -56.66
C MET A 1 -21.15 -6.61 -55.63
N ARG A 2 -19.94 -6.05 -55.44
CA ARG A 2 -19.52 -5.02 -54.47
C ARG A 2 -20.37 -3.73 -54.48
N VAL A 3 -20.38 -2.99 -53.35
CA VAL A 3 -19.97 -1.57 -53.13
C VAL A 3 -19.98 -1.36 -51.59
N LEU A 4 -18.84 -1.31 -50.87
CA LEU A 4 -17.88 -0.22 -50.57
C LEU A 4 -18.24 0.67 -49.35
N ALA A 5 -17.17 0.99 -48.60
CA ALA A 5 -17.10 1.55 -47.26
C ALA A 5 -17.08 3.09 -47.21
N GLY A 6 -17.26 3.64 -46.00
CA GLY A 6 -16.92 5.03 -45.65
C GLY A 6 -17.00 5.26 -44.13
N ALA A 7 -15.86 5.62 -43.53
CA ALA A 7 -15.64 5.80 -42.09
C ALA A 7 -15.58 7.29 -41.71
N LEU A 8 -16.10 7.63 -40.51
CA LEU A 8 -15.84 8.84 -39.70
C LEU A 8 -16.09 8.38 -38.23
N GLY A 9 -15.26 8.57 -37.21
CA GLY A 9 -14.21 9.55 -36.97
C GLY A 9 -14.57 10.39 -35.74
N HIS A 10 -14.46 9.84 -34.52
CA HIS A 10 -14.60 10.61 -33.27
C HIS A 10 -13.44 10.32 -32.31
N THR A 11 -12.59 11.33 -32.17
CA THR A 11 -11.50 11.45 -31.19
C THR A 11 -12.04 12.03 -29.88
N ILE A 12 -11.68 11.44 -28.75
CA ILE A 12 -11.94 11.94 -27.38
C ILE A 12 -10.59 12.43 -26.79
N PRO A 13 -10.52 13.61 -26.15
CA PRO A 13 -9.24 14.22 -25.78
C PRO A 13 -8.65 13.71 -24.46
N SER A 14 -7.32 13.65 -24.45
CA SER A 14 -6.42 13.26 -23.36
C SER A 14 -6.35 14.28 -22.22
N MET A 15 -6.25 13.82 -20.96
CA MET A 15 -5.68 14.59 -19.86
C MET A 15 -4.80 13.69 -18.98
N TYR A 16 -3.49 13.78 -19.16
CA TYR A 16 -2.45 13.57 -18.12
C TYR A 16 -1.12 14.11 -18.67
N ARG A 17 -0.83 15.39 -18.41
CA ARG A 17 0.52 15.99 -18.52
C ARG A 17 0.60 17.21 -17.64
N ILE A 18 1.36 17.15 -16.54
CA ILE A 18 2.16 18.28 -16.06
C ILE A 18 3.49 17.71 -15.54
N GLY A 19 4.54 17.89 -16.34
CA GLY A 19 5.92 17.76 -15.92
C GLY A 19 6.46 19.13 -15.50
N ALA A 20 7.18 19.16 -14.39
CA ALA A 20 7.98 20.30 -13.97
C ALA A 20 9.39 20.23 -14.60
N ARG A 21 9.87 21.32 -15.23
CA ARG A 21 11.12 22.03 -14.85
C ARG A 21 11.53 23.15 -15.84
N ARG A 22 11.68 24.34 -15.24
CA ARG A 22 12.73 25.39 -15.34
C ARG A 22 13.03 26.12 -16.66
N GLY A 23 12.97 27.45 -16.55
CA GLY A 23 13.73 28.40 -17.35
C GLY A 23 13.28 29.86 -17.15
N PHE A 24 13.58 30.48 -16.01
CA PHE A 24 13.44 31.94 -15.86
C PHE A 24 14.82 32.59 -15.94
N SER A 25 15.02 33.42 -16.97
CA SER A 25 16.12 34.38 -17.07
C SER A 25 15.72 35.70 -16.43
N CYS A 26 16.72 36.42 -15.90
CA CYS A 26 16.60 37.75 -15.33
C CYS A 26 16.21 38.81 -16.37
N ALA A 27 15.34 39.75 -15.97
CA ALA A 27 15.37 41.13 -16.46
C ALA A 27 14.80 42.08 -15.38
N HIS A 28 15.47 43.22 -15.24
CA HIS A 28 15.30 44.25 -14.22
C HIS A 28 14.00 45.07 -14.35
N GLY A 29 13.52 45.65 -13.25
CA GLY A 29 12.47 46.68 -13.28
C GLY A 29 11.99 47.21 -11.92
N ASN A 30 12.78 48.10 -11.33
CA ASN A 30 12.46 49.22 -10.41
C ASN A 30 11.17 49.30 -9.55
N GLY A 31 11.39 49.60 -8.27
CA GLY A 31 10.54 50.44 -7.38
C GLY A 31 9.40 49.69 -6.68
N VAL A 32 9.15 49.78 -5.37
CA VAL A 32 9.28 50.90 -4.42
C VAL A 32 9.49 50.34 -3.01
N ARG A 33 10.33 51.04 -2.25
CA ARG A 33 10.68 50.83 -0.83
C ARG A 33 9.46 50.84 0.10
N ARG A 34 9.44 49.91 1.08
CA ARG A 34 9.12 50.23 2.48
C ARG A 34 10.02 49.42 3.41
N GLN A 35 10.93 50.13 4.08
CA GLN A 35 11.77 49.66 5.17
C GLN A 35 10.92 49.48 6.43
N LEU A 36 11.11 48.40 7.17
CA LEU A 36 11.16 48.43 8.64
C LEU A 36 12.27 47.48 9.12
N ARG A 37 13.13 48.01 9.98
CA ARG A 37 14.37 47.40 10.52
C ARG A 37 14.07 46.35 11.61
N PRO A 38 15.02 45.45 11.89
CA PRO A 38 15.01 44.63 13.10
C PRO A 38 15.56 45.41 14.30
N ALA A 39 14.95 45.25 15.46
CA ALA A 39 15.50 45.72 16.74
C ALA A 39 15.87 44.49 17.59
N TRP A 40 17.17 44.35 17.83
CA TRP A 40 17.80 43.52 18.85
C TRP A 40 18.57 44.47 19.76
N GLU A 41 18.14 44.60 21.00
CA GLU A 41 18.85 45.04 22.23
C GLU A 41 17.92 44.54 23.35
N GLY A 42 18.30 43.94 24.46
CA GLY A 42 19.57 43.77 25.16
C GLY A 42 19.15 43.49 26.62
N GLY A 43 19.63 42.40 27.21
CA GLY A 43 19.21 41.99 28.55
C GLY A 43 20.15 40.94 29.11
N THR A 44 21.32 41.40 29.56
CA THR A 44 22.35 40.64 30.25
C THR A 44 21.89 40.20 31.64
N GLY A 45 22.19 38.95 31.97
CA GLY A 45 22.07 38.39 33.32
C GLY A 45 22.99 37.18 33.46
N LEU A 46 24.21 37.45 33.92
CA LEU A 46 25.24 36.47 34.27
C LEU A 46 24.77 35.51 35.38
N LEU A 47 25.11 34.22 35.27
CA LEU A 47 26.01 33.47 36.18
C LEU A 47 25.79 31.95 36.00
N GLY A 48 26.90 31.21 35.99
CA GLY A 48 26.89 29.76 36.26
C GLY A 48 27.41 28.88 35.12
N GLY A 49 28.71 28.93 34.86
CA GLY A 49 29.38 27.85 34.15
C GLY A 49 29.45 26.60 35.02
N THR A 50 29.04 25.46 34.46
CA THR A 50 29.60 24.16 34.82
C THR A 50 29.76 23.34 33.54
N ALA A 51 31.01 23.14 33.15
CA ALA A 51 31.40 22.09 32.25
C ALA A 51 30.98 20.73 32.86
N TRP A 52 30.20 19.95 32.11
CA TRP A 52 30.01 18.53 32.42
C TRP A 52 30.62 17.69 31.31
N ARG A 53 31.69 17.00 31.69
CA ARG A 53 32.32 15.89 30.97
C ARG A 53 31.28 14.79 30.73
N GLY A 54 31.51 14.04 29.65
CA GLY A 54 30.62 13.01 29.14
C GLY A 54 30.13 11.98 30.15
N SER A 55 28.93 11.49 29.88
CA SER A 55 28.41 10.22 30.40
C SER A 55 27.35 9.70 29.42
N ASP A 56 27.66 8.60 28.74
CA ASP A 56 26.87 7.90 27.71
C ASP A 56 25.57 7.26 28.23
N HIS A 57 24.88 7.83 29.22
CA HIS A 57 23.76 7.16 29.90
C HIS A 57 22.41 7.88 29.83
N VAL A 58 22.32 9.04 29.17
CA VAL A 58 21.05 9.79 29.07
C VAL A 58 20.23 9.44 27.80
N ARG A 59 20.83 8.82 26.77
CA ARG A 59 20.12 8.51 25.50
C ARG A 59 19.18 7.30 25.53
N ARG A 60 19.34 6.36 26.48
CA ARG A 60 18.46 5.16 26.56
C ARG A 60 17.17 5.38 27.38
N GLY A 61 17.13 6.39 28.24
CA GLY A 61 15.99 6.62 29.15
C GLY A 61 14.78 7.24 28.45
N VAL A 62 15.00 8.21 27.56
CA VAL A 62 13.92 8.93 26.87
C VAL A 62 13.18 8.04 25.87
N ILE A 63 13.90 7.15 25.17
CA ILE A 63 13.31 6.20 24.23
C ILE A 63 12.50 5.12 24.97
N ARG A 64 12.96 4.63 26.13
CA ARG A 64 12.20 3.65 26.93
C ARG A 64 10.87 4.19 27.45
N GLY A 65 10.80 5.49 27.79
CA GLY A 65 9.55 6.11 28.25
C GLY A 65 8.50 6.34 27.16
N LEU A 66 8.93 6.55 25.91
CA LEU A 66 8.04 6.65 24.73
C LEU A 66 7.55 5.27 24.24
N VAL A 67 8.34 4.21 24.46
CA VAL A 67 8.04 2.85 23.99
C VAL A 67 7.29 2.02 25.05
N SER A 68 7.29 2.41 26.33
CA SER A 68 6.67 1.64 27.43
C SER A 68 5.14 1.73 27.52
N GLY A 69 4.48 2.50 26.65
CA GLY A 69 3.03 2.67 26.62
C GLY A 69 2.32 2.05 25.42
N ILE A 70 3.03 1.33 24.56
CA ILE A 70 2.49 0.79 23.30
C ILE A 70 2.46 -0.74 23.35
N ASP A 71 1.33 -1.31 23.76
CA ASP A 71 1.04 -2.75 23.65
C ASP A 71 0.89 -3.25 22.19
N HIS A 72 0.99 -2.36 21.19
CA HIS A 72 0.67 -2.65 19.79
C HIS A 72 1.87 -2.95 18.88
N VAL A 73 3.12 -2.71 19.31
CA VAL A 73 4.31 -3.21 18.60
C VAL A 73 4.84 -4.42 19.35
N ARG A 74 4.11 -5.54 19.26
CA ARG A 74 4.62 -6.82 19.77
C ARG A 74 5.70 -7.32 18.83
N TRP A 75 6.95 -7.07 19.22
CA TRP A 75 8.09 -7.83 18.75
C TRP A 75 7.88 -9.30 19.15
N MET A 76 7.49 -10.16 18.20
CA MET A 76 7.61 -11.62 18.38
C MET A 76 9.09 -12.05 18.31
N GLY A 77 9.93 -11.44 19.15
CA GLY A 77 11.36 -11.70 19.28
C GLY A 77 11.83 -11.99 20.70
N SER A 78 10.95 -11.92 21.72
CA SER A 78 11.33 -12.29 23.09
C SER A 78 11.15 -13.79 23.30
N THR A 79 12.28 -14.49 23.31
CA THR A 79 12.45 -15.90 23.62
C THR A 79 11.93 -16.25 25.02
N GLN A 80 10.72 -16.78 25.12
CA GLN A 80 10.44 -17.77 26.16
C GLN A 80 11.16 -19.06 25.76
N ARG A 81 12.12 -19.51 26.58
CA ARG A 81 12.72 -20.85 26.47
C ARG A 81 11.61 -21.89 26.58
N MET A 82 11.12 -22.38 25.45
CA MET A 82 10.18 -23.49 25.36
C MET A 82 10.57 -24.41 24.23
N GLY A 83 11.05 -25.61 24.58
CA GLY A 83 11.14 -26.81 23.72
C GLY A 83 12.04 -26.73 22.49
N SER A 84 12.73 -27.83 22.18
CA SER A 84 13.58 -27.98 20.98
C SER A 84 12.79 -28.22 19.68
N GLU A 85 11.49 -27.91 19.64
CA GLU A 85 10.63 -28.17 18.49
C GLU A 85 10.66 -27.01 17.49
N SER A 86 10.92 -27.31 16.22
CA SER A 86 10.81 -26.34 15.14
C SER A 86 9.38 -25.87 15.00
N ARG A 87 9.13 -24.56 15.15
CA ARG A 87 7.81 -23.99 14.90
C ARG A 87 7.79 -23.41 13.49
N ASN A 88 6.97 -24.02 12.65
CA ASN A 88 6.64 -23.51 11.33
C ASN A 88 5.45 -22.56 11.45
N LYS A 89 5.46 -21.50 10.66
CA LYS A 89 4.39 -20.52 10.56
C LYS A 89 4.30 -20.08 9.11
N THR A 90 3.10 -19.73 8.67
CA THR A 90 2.87 -19.21 7.32
C THR A 90 2.04 -17.94 7.40
N ILE A 91 2.51 -16.88 6.74
CA ILE A 91 1.79 -15.61 6.59
C ILE A 91 1.24 -15.55 5.18
N SER A 92 -0.07 -15.37 5.03
CA SER A 92 -0.70 -15.05 3.74
C SER A 92 -0.92 -13.54 3.60
N PHE A 93 -0.74 -13.02 2.38
CA PHE A 93 -0.93 -11.62 2.04
C PHE A 93 -1.84 -11.45 0.82
N PHE A 94 -2.87 -10.61 0.98
CA PHE A 94 -3.72 -10.09 -0.10
C PHE A 94 -3.86 -8.57 0.07
N CYS A 95 -4.07 -7.84 -1.02
CA CYS A 95 -4.24 -6.38 -1.00
C CYS A 95 -5.15 -5.92 -2.14
N ASP A 96 -5.48 -4.63 -2.16
CA ASP A 96 -6.09 -3.95 -3.31
C ASP A 96 -7.31 -4.71 -3.86
N VAL A 97 -8.20 -5.18 -2.98
CA VAL A 97 -9.48 -5.79 -3.41
C VAL A 97 -10.45 -4.72 -3.88
N GLU A 98 -10.27 -3.48 -3.43
CA GLU A 98 -10.98 -2.28 -3.88
C GLU A 98 -12.49 -2.49 -3.98
N GLY A 99 -13.13 -3.08 -2.96
CA GLY A 99 -14.57 -3.32 -2.92
C GLY A 99 -15.07 -4.48 -3.79
N ASN A 100 -14.21 -5.17 -4.54
CA ASN A 100 -14.62 -6.29 -5.39
C ASN A 100 -14.85 -7.56 -4.54
N LEU A 101 -16.12 -7.82 -4.24
CA LEU A 101 -16.52 -8.95 -3.39
C LEU A 101 -16.23 -10.31 -4.02
N GLU A 102 -16.41 -10.45 -5.33
CA GLU A 102 -16.21 -11.73 -6.00
C GLU A 102 -14.72 -12.08 -6.11
N TYR A 103 -13.89 -11.07 -6.37
CA TYR A 103 -12.44 -11.23 -6.29
C TYR A 103 -12.00 -11.58 -4.87
N PHE A 104 -12.54 -10.92 -3.84
CA PHE A 104 -12.25 -11.27 -2.44
C PHE A 104 -12.62 -12.73 -2.11
N ARG A 105 -13.78 -13.22 -2.57
CA ARG A 105 -14.16 -14.63 -2.44
C ARG A 105 -13.19 -15.56 -3.16
N THR A 106 -12.76 -15.17 -4.37
CA THR A 106 -11.77 -15.91 -5.14
C THR A 106 -10.45 -16.02 -4.39
N CYS A 107 -9.95 -14.92 -3.80
CA CYS A 107 -8.75 -14.92 -2.96
C CYS A 107 -8.89 -15.90 -1.78
N VAL A 108 -9.99 -15.83 -1.01
CA VAL A 108 -10.20 -16.70 0.15
C VAL A 108 -10.33 -18.17 -0.25
N LYS A 109 -11.01 -18.48 -1.36
CA LYS A 109 -11.13 -19.87 -1.88
C LYS A 109 -9.82 -20.41 -2.43
N PHE A 110 -8.97 -19.55 -2.99
CA PHE A 110 -7.65 -19.92 -3.52
C PHE A 110 -6.59 -20.09 -2.41
N SER A 111 -6.81 -19.43 -1.28
CA SER A 111 -5.87 -19.39 -0.15
C SER A 111 -5.62 -20.78 0.44
N THR A 112 -4.36 -21.06 0.76
CA THR A 112 -4.01 -22.21 1.63
C THR A 112 -4.04 -21.87 3.12
N VAL A 113 -4.24 -20.60 3.45
CA VAL A 113 -4.19 -20.07 4.83
C VAL A 113 -5.58 -19.74 5.38
N LEU A 114 -6.45 -19.23 4.52
CA LEU A 114 -7.80 -18.81 4.86
C LEU A 114 -8.84 -19.76 4.29
N ARG A 115 -9.99 -19.84 4.96
CA ARG A 115 -11.22 -20.38 4.40
C ARG A 115 -12.42 -19.63 4.94
N PHE A 116 -13.56 -19.78 4.27
CA PHE A 116 -14.84 -19.35 4.83
C PHE A 116 -15.31 -20.37 5.86
N HIS A 117 -15.58 -19.90 7.08
CA HIS A 117 -16.44 -20.60 8.02
C HIS A 117 -17.90 -20.54 7.55
N ASP A 118 -18.31 -19.35 7.09
CA ASP A 118 -19.61 -19.07 6.48
C ASP A 118 -19.38 -18.07 5.34
N GLU A 119 -19.55 -18.52 4.09
CA GLU A 119 -19.29 -17.69 2.90
C GLU A 119 -20.35 -16.61 2.69
N GLU A 120 -21.61 -16.89 3.03
CA GLU A 120 -22.71 -15.92 2.86
C GLU A 120 -22.53 -14.73 3.80
N LYS A 121 -22.11 -15.01 5.05
CA LYS A 121 -21.81 -13.97 6.04
C LYS A 121 -20.40 -13.40 5.92
N LEU A 122 -19.56 -13.94 5.04
CA LEU A 122 -18.13 -13.63 4.93
C LEU A 122 -17.41 -13.77 6.29
N GLU A 123 -17.65 -14.87 6.98
CA GLU A 123 -16.93 -15.22 8.21
C GLU A 123 -15.70 -16.03 7.85
N LEU A 124 -14.53 -15.48 8.18
CA LEU A 124 -13.24 -16.10 7.88
C LEU A 124 -12.73 -16.90 9.08
N GLU A 125 -11.99 -17.96 8.76
CA GLU A 125 -11.16 -18.68 9.72
C GLU A 125 -9.85 -19.14 9.08
N PHE A 126 -8.86 -19.41 9.94
CA PHE A 126 -7.60 -20.01 9.50
C PHE A 126 -7.77 -21.50 9.26
N VAL A 127 -7.08 -22.02 8.25
CA VAL A 127 -7.00 -23.46 7.98
C VAL A 127 -6.25 -24.19 9.11
N ALA A 128 -5.25 -23.54 9.72
CA ALA A 128 -4.46 -24.08 10.84
C ALA A 128 -4.09 -23.02 11.91
N SER A 129 -3.58 -23.48 13.05
CA SER A 129 -3.33 -22.63 14.24
C SER A 129 -2.06 -21.77 14.16
N ASP A 130 -1.12 -22.14 13.30
CA ASP A 130 0.19 -21.52 13.09
C ASP A 130 0.22 -20.51 11.94
N MET A 131 -0.95 -20.20 11.39
CA MET A 131 -1.11 -19.29 10.26
C MET A 131 -1.44 -17.86 10.68
N TYR A 132 -1.01 -16.93 9.84
CA TYR A 132 -1.15 -15.48 9.98
C TYR A 132 -1.68 -14.88 8.67
N PHE A 133 -2.34 -13.74 8.77
CA PHE A 133 -2.89 -13.05 7.62
C PHE A 133 -2.62 -11.55 7.69
N VAL A 134 -2.16 -10.98 6.57
CA VAL A 134 -1.98 -9.55 6.39
C VAL A 134 -2.82 -9.09 5.21
N PHE A 135 -3.71 -8.14 5.44
CA PHE A 135 -4.41 -7.44 4.36
C PHE A 135 -3.69 -6.12 4.06
N GLY A 136 -3.18 -5.94 2.84
CA GLY A 136 -2.26 -4.88 2.44
C GLY A 136 -2.89 -3.51 2.12
N GLY A 137 -4.14 -3.27 2.49
CA GLY A 137 -4.83 -2.00 2.29
C GLY A 137 -5.61 -1.90 0.97
N ASP A 138 -6.24 -0.75 0.78
CA ASP A 138 -7.14 -0.42 -0.34
C ASP A 138 -8.31 -1.41 -0.42
N VAL A 139 -9.12 -1.41 0.64
CA VAL A 139 -10.28 -2.30 0.78
C VAL A 139 -11.51 -1.84 -0.01
N VAL A 140 -11.59 -0.55 -0.37
CA VAL A 140 -12.78 0.10 -0.95
C VAL A 140 -12.53 0.74 -2.32
N ASP A 141 -13.62 1.13 -3.01
CA ASP A 141 -13.78 2.11 -4.11
C ASP A 141 -14.17 1.60 -5.49
N HIS A 142 -13.83 0.37 -5.86
CA HIS A 142 -14.02 -0.15 -7.22
C HIS A 142 -14.92 -1.39 -7.31
N GLY A 143 -15.75 -1.63 -6.29
CA GLY A 143 -16.72 -2.71 -6.31
C GLY A 143 -17.85 -2.58 -5.29
N GLU A 144 -18.89 -3.40 -5.47
CA GLU A 144 -20.12 -3.39 -4.68
C GLU A 144 -20.04 -4.18 -3.35
N GLY A 145 -18.84 -4.27 -2.77
CA GLY A 145 -18.54 -5.03 -1.57
C GLY A 145 -17.79 -4.27 -0.48
N ASP A 146 -17.59 -2.95 -0.63
CA ASP A 146 -16.87 -2.09 0.32
C ASP A 146 -17.23 -2.40 1.78
N ILE A 147 -18.53 -2.29 2.10
CA ILE A 147 -19.05 -2.41 3.47
C ILE A 147 -18.85 -3.83 3.97
N ARG A 148 -19.22 -4.82 3.15
CA ARG A 148 -19.19 -6.24 3.54
C ARG A 148 -17.77 -6.75 3.75
N ILE A 149 -16.85 -6.43 2.86
CA ILE A 149 -15.44 -6.83 2.94
C ILE A 149 -14.77 -6.16 4.14
N ALA A 150 -14.91 -4.84 4.29
CA ALA A 150 -14.31 -4.12 5.42
C ALA A 150 -14.80 -4.67 6.77
N LYS A 151 -16.12 -4.91 6.91
CA LYS A 151 -16.68 -5.53 8.12
C LYS A 151 -16.18 -6.96 8.35
N ALA A 152 -16.01 -7.76 7.30
CA ALA A 152 -15.45 -9.10 7.40
C ALA A 152 -14.01 -9.08 7.93
N LEU A 153 -13.17 -8.19 7.38
CA LEU A 153 -11.79 -8.00 7.81
C LEU A 153 -11.70 -7.50 9.27
N ILE A 154 -12.54 -6.55 9.67
CA ILE A 154 -12.61 -6.07 11.06
C ILE A 154 -13.01 -7.21 12.00
N ARG A 155 -14.04 -8.00 11.66
CA ARG A 155 -14.43 -9.16 12.48
C ARG A 155 -13.30 -10.17 12.61
N PHE A 156 -12.59 -10.45 11.52
CA PHE A 156 -11.45 -11.37 11.52
C PHE A 156 -10.29 -10.85 12.37
N LYS A 157 -9.98 -9.55 12.28
CA LYS A 157 -9.02 -8.87 13.15
C LYS A 157 -9.40 -8.96 14.62
N LYS A 158 -10.67 -8.72 14.96
CA LYS A 158 -11.17 -8.82 16.34
C LYS A 158 -11.14 -10.26 16.87
N LYS A 159 -11.43 -11.25 16.01
CA LYS A 159 -11.39 -12.68 16.37
C LYS A 159 -9.96 -13.18 16.59
N TYR A 160 -8.99 -12.66 15.84
CA TYR A 160 -7.59 -13.07 15.91
C TYR A 160 -6.61 -11.87 15.94
N PRO A 161 -6.61 -11.09 17.05
CA PRO A 161 -5.90 -9.82 17.12
C PRO A 161 -4.38 -9.93 16.93
N ASP A 162 -3.77 -11.05 17.35
CA ASP A 162 -2.33 -11.30 17.23
C ASP A 162 -1.93 -12.01 15.91
N ARG A 163 -2.89 -12.38 15.05
CA ARG A 163 -2.62 -13.16 13.82
C ARG A 163 -3.16 -12.53 12.54
N VAL A 164 -4.07 -11.57 12.66
CA VAL A 164 -4.60 -10.80 11.53
C VAL A 164 -4.10 -9.37 11.64
N PHE A 165 -3.58 -8.82 10.55
CA PHE A 165 -3.05 -7.46 10.49
C PHE A 165 -3.64 -6.75 9.29
N LEU A 166 -4.09 -5.51 9.49
CA LEU A 166 -4.62 -4.66 8.43
C LEU A 166 -3.61 -3.54 8.19
N VAL A 167 -3.15 -3.39 6.96
CA VAL A 167 -2.39 -2.24 6.51
C VAL A 167 -3.38 -1.22 5.98
N ALA A 168 -3.21 0.05 6.34
CA ALA A 168 -3.99 1.12 5.74
C ALA A 168 -3.47 1.41 4.34
N GLY A 169 -4.35 1.47 3.35
CA GLY A 169 -4.01 1.95 2.00
C GLY A 169 -4.36 3.42 1.79
N ASN A 170 -3.96 3.99 0.65
CA ASN A 170 -4.26 5.39 0.37
C ASN A 170 -5.74 5.64 0.12
N ARG A 171 -6.48 4.70 -0.47
CA ARG A 171 -7.93 4.82 -0.65
C ARG A 171 -8.65 4.81 0.68
N ASP A 172 -8.17 3.98 1.61
CA ASP A 172 -8.71 3.86 2.96
C ASP A 172 -8.54 5.19 3.73
N VAL A 173 -7.30 5.69 3.79
CA VAL A 173 -6.97 6.94 4.50
C VAL A 173 -7.68 8.15 3.88
N ASN A 174 -7.84 8.18 2.56
CA ASN A 174 -8.53 9.28 1.89
C ASN A 174 -9.99 9.44 2.35
N LYS A 175 -10.63 8.40 2.91
CA LYS A 175 -12.01 8.53 3.45
C LYS A 175 -12.09 9.48 4.64
N MET A 176 -11.00 9.72 5.36
CA MET A 176 -10.96 10.76 6.39
C MET A 176 -11.36 12.14 5.83
N LEU A 177 -11.04 12.43 4.55
CA LEU A 177 -11.38 13.71 3.91
C LEU A 177 -12.89 13.97 3.82
N LEU A 178 -13.73 12.95 3.89
CA LEU A 178 -15.19 13.14 3.83
C LEU A 178 -15.69 13.98 5.01
N THR A 179 -15.10 13.82 6.19
CA THR A 179 -15.53 14.55 7.39
C THR A 179 -15.36 16.08 7.28
N SER A 180 -14.25 16.55 6.70
CA SER A 180 -13.99 17.98 6.49
C SER A 180 -14.54 18.52 5.17
N ARG A 181 -14.78 17.67 4.15
CA ARG A 181 -15.21 18.12 2.82
C ARG A 181 -16.69 17.91 2.54
N LEU A 182 -17.35 16.94 3.16
CA LEU A 182 -18.74 16.56 2.85
C LEU A 182 -19.73 17.04 3.93
N TRP A 183 -19.42 16.81 5.21
CA TRP A 183 -20.39 16.90 6.30
C TRP A 183 -21.18 18.20 6.35
N GLU A 184 -20.53 19.37 6.36
CA GLU A 184 -21.23 20.66 6.44
C GLU A 184 -22.23 20.85 5.29
N THR A 185 -21.84 20.46 4.07
CA THR A 185 -22.74 20.57 2.92
C THR A 185 -23.91 19.60 3.05
N PHE A 186 -23.63 18.35 3.42
CA PHE A 186 -24.65 17.30 3.54
C PHE A 186 -25.65 17.54 4.68
N GLU A 187 -25.19 18.06 5.81
CA GLU A 187 -26.05 18.41 6.95
C GLU A 187 -26.99 19.59 6.63
N ARG A 188 -26.51 20.54 5.82
CA ARG A 188 -27.30 21.70 5.40
C ARG A 188 -28.29 21.36 4.28
N ASP A 189 -27.85 20.56 3.32
CA ASP A 189 -28.59 20.21 2.11
C ASP A 189 -28.13 18.83 1.62
N LYS A 190 -28.99 17.82 1.75
CA LYS A 190 -28.64 16.43 1.49
C LYS A 190 -28.41 16.17 0.02
N GLU A 191 -29.21 16.78 -0.84
CA GLU A 191 -29.13 16.70 -2.29
C GLU A 191 -27.83 17.34 -2.80
N ALA A 192 -27.51 18.55 -2.32
CA ALA A 192 -26.23 19.19 -2.62
C ALA A 192 -25.05 18.38 -2.08
N GLY A 193 -25.19 17.78 -0.89
CA GLY A 193 -24.18 16.89 -0.32
C GLY A 193 -23.96 15.64 -1.16
N ALA A 194 -25.02 15.01 -1.69
CA ALA A 194 -24.90 13.86 -2.58
C ALA A 194 -24.19 14.23 -3.89
N SER A 195 -24.52 15.38 -4.49
CA SER A 195 -23.81 15.90 -5.65
C SER A 195 -22.32 16.14 -5.34
N LYS A 196 -22.01 16.80 -4.22
CA LYS A 196 -20.62 17.05 -3.79
C LYS A 196 -19.84 15.76 -3.54
N LEU A 197 -20.47 14.73 -2.98
CA LEU A 197 -19.83 13.43 -2.77
C LEU A 197 -19.39 12.81 -4.10
N ARG A 198 -20.21 12.87 -5.16
CA ARG A 198 -19.83 12.38 -6.50
C ARG A 198 -18.56 13.06 -7.00
N ASP A 199 -18.47 14.38 -6.82
CA ASP A 199 -17.28 15.16 -7.20
C ASP A 199 -16.05 14.79 -6.37
N ILE A 200 -16.21 14.61 -5.04
CA ILE A 200 -15.12 14.18 -4.17
C ILE A 200 -14.58 12.82 -4.62
N LEU A 201 -15.46 11.83 -4.83
CA LEU A 201 -15.07 10.48 -5.24
C LEU A 201 -14.35 10.50 -6.59
N LYS A 202 -14.90 11.23 -7.57
CA LYS A 202 -14.34 11.32 -8.93
C LYS A 202 -13.02 12.09 -8.97
N ILE A 203 -12.98 13.29 -8.42
CA ILE A 203 -11.89 14.25 -8.62
C ILE A 203 -10.80 14.07 -7.57
N THR A 204 -11.18 13.88 -6.30
CA THR A 204 -10.21 13.81 -5.20
C THR A 204 -9.71 12.39 -4.95
N MET A 205 -10.58 11.38 -5.08
CA MET A 205 -10.25 9.99 -4.72
C MET A 205 -9.98 9.08 -5.93
N GLY A 206 -10.14 9.59 -7.16
CA GLY A 206 -9.90 8.82 -8.38
C GLY A 206 -10.81 7.60 -8.53
N ALA A 207 -12.02 7.66 -7.98
CA ALA A 207 -12.98 6.56 -7.92
C ALA A 207 -14.34 6.99 -8.51
N PRO A 208 -14.42 7.26 -9.83
CA PRO A 208 -15.61 7.85 -10.46
C PRO A 208 -16.88 6.99 -10.33
N ASN A 209 -16.73 5.68 -10.17
CA ASN A 209 -17.85 4.73 -10.11
C ASN A 209 -18.24 4.33 -8.67
N ALA A 210 -17.48 4.75 -7.65
CA ALA A 210 -17.67 4.36 -6.26
C ALA A 210 -19.05 4.72 -5.70
N PHE A 211 -19.67 5.79 -6.21
CA PHE A 211 -21.03 6.18 -5.83
C PHE A 211 -22.05 5.12 -6.26
N GLU A 212 -21.98 4.65 -7.49
CA GLU A 212 -22.92 3.66 -8.02
C GLU A 212 -22.62 2.26 -7.50
N PHE A 213 -21.35 1.92 -7.25
CA PHE A 213 -21.03 0.68 -6.53
C PHE A 213 -21.61 0.66 -5.13
N ARG A 214 -21.55 1.78 -4.39
CA ARG A 214 -22.21 1.88 -3.08
C ARG A 214 -23.72 1.73 -3.21
N ARG A 215 -24.36 2.33 -4.23
CA ARG A 215 -25.80 2.14 -4.47
C ARG A 215 -26.15 0.65 -4.61
N LYS A 216 -25.39 -0.08 -5.43
CA LYS A 216 -25.59 -1.52 -5.62
C LYS A 216 -25.44 -2.29 -4.32
N GLU A 217 -24.40 -1.97 -3.55
CA GLU A 217 -24.19 -2.62 -2.26
C GLU A 217 -25.34 -2.37 -1.28
N LEU A 218 -25.84 -1.13 -1.19
CA LEU A 218 -26.97 -0.77 -0.33
C LEU A 218 -28.27 -1.47 -0.73
N ALA A 219 -28.52 -1.60 -2.04
CA ALA A 219 -29.67 -2.32 -2.57
C ALA A 219 -29.62 -3.81 -2.15
N ILE A 220 -28.45 -4.44 -2.31
CA ILE A 220 -28.20 -5.83 -1.89
C ILE A 220 -28.40 -5.98 -0.38
N LEU A 221 -27.81 -5.10 0.44
CA LEU A 221 -27.89 -5.17 1.90
C LEU A 221 -29.31 -4.94 2.43
N SER A 222 -30.12 -4.15 1.73
CA SER A 222 -31.49 -3.84 2.14
C SER A 222 -32.53 -4.78 1.50
N GLY A 223 -32.13 -5.64 0.57
CA GLY A 223 -33.04 -6.53 -0.16
C GLY A 223 -34.02 -5.80 -1.07
N VAL A 224 -33.63 -4.65 -1.62
CA VAL A 224 -34.47 -3.79 -2.47
C VAL A 224 -33.88 -3.65 -3.88
N GLY A 225 -34.69 -3.19 -4.84
CA GLY A 225 -34.21 -2.86 -6.19
C GLY A 225 -33.30 -1.63 -6.20
N LEU A 226 -32.42 -1.52 -7.20
CA LEU A 226 -31.48 -0.39 -7.34
C LEU A 226 -32.19 0.97 -7.36
N ASP A 227 -33.33 1.07 -8.04
CA ASP A 227 -34.10 2.31 -8.19
C ASP A 227 -34.72 2.79 -6.87
N ALA A 228 -34.81 1.91 -5.86
CA ALA A 228 -35.30 2.26 -4.54
C ALA A 228 -34.22 2.93 -3.66
N VAL A 229 -32.94 2.80 -4.01
CA VAL A 229 -31.84 3.45 -3.29
C VAL A 229 -31.59 4.81 -3.92
N THR A 230 -31.85 5.88 -3.17
CA THR A 230 -31.69 7.25 -3.63
C THR A 230 -30.24 7.74 -3.54
N ASP A 231 -29.95 8.86 -4.20
CA ASP A 231 -28.65 9.55 -4.06
C ASP A 231 -28.38 9.98 -2.60
N ILE A 232 -29.43 10.32 -1.87
CA ILE A 232 -29.36 10.68 -0.45
C ILE A 232 -29.00 9.46 0.39
N ASP A 233 -29.53 8.27 0.09
CA ASP A 233 -29.19 7.04 0.81
C ASP A 233 -27.70 6.70 0.64
N VAL A 234 -27.18 6.83 -0.60
CA VAL A 234 -25.75 6.63 -0.87
C VAL A 234 -24.90 7.65 -0.10
N ALA A 235 -25.26 8.93 -0.14
CA ALA A 235 -24.54 9.97 0.56
C ALA A 235 -24.60 9.80 2.08
N THR A 236 -25.75 9.39 2.62
CA THR A 236 -25.94 9.03 4.03
C THR A 236 -25.01 7.90 4.41
N SER A 237 -24.91 6.83 3.60
CA SER A 237 -24.00 5.71 3.85
C SER A 237 -22.53 6.13 3.94
N TYR A 238 -22.06 7.03 3.07
CA TYR A 238 -20.70 7.56 3.15
C TYR A 238 -20.50 8.53 4.32
N TYR A 239 -21.51 9.32 4.65
CA TYR A 239 -21.50 10.19 5.82
C TYR A 239 -21.34 9.38 7.11
N GLU A 240 -22.15 8.33 7.26
CA GLU A 240 -22.17 7.45 8.42
C GLU A 240 -20.94 6.54 8.50
N SER A 241 -20.35 6.13 7.37
CA SER A 241 -19.21 5.22 7.37
C SER A 241 -17.97 5.77 8.07
N VAL A 242 -17.82 7.09 8.11
CA VAL A 242 -16.71 7.81 8.74
C VAL A 242 -17.10 8.54 10.03
N ALA A 243 -18.36 8.38 10.49
CA ALA A 243 -18.81 8.83 11.79
C ALA A 243 -18.26 7.93 12.93
N GLU A 244 -18.52 8.28 14.19
CA GLU A 244 -17.96 7.61 15.39
C GLU A 244 -18.13 6.09 15.40
N ASN A 245 -19.28 5.58 14.94
CA ASN A 245 -19.56 4.14 14.86
C ASN A 245 -19.51 3.60 13.42
N GLY A 246 -18.94 4.38 12.50
CA GLY A 246 -18.86 4.05 11.09
C GLY A 246 -17.89 2.92 10.82
N PHE A 247 -18.22 2.04 9.87
CA PHE A 247 -17.37 0.89 9.54
C PHE A 247 -15.99 1.30 9.02
N MET A 248 -15.89 2.40 8.28
CA MET A 248 -14.64 2.86 7.68
C MET A 248 -13.74 3.49 8.74
N ARG A 249 -14.33 4.26 9.68
CA ARG A 249 -13.61 4.72 10.86
C ARG A 249 -13.07 3.52 11.66
N SER A 250 -13.92 2.54 11.97
CA SER A 250 -13.50 1.34 12.67
C SER A 250 -12.43 0.55 11.91
N TYR A 251 -12.47 0.49 10.57
CA TYR A 251 -11.42 -0.15 9.77
C TYR A 251 -10.06 0.52 9.98
N LEU A 252 -10.02 1.86 9.87
CA LEU A 252 -8.80 2.64 10.07
C LEU A 252 -8.23 2.47 11.48
N GLU A 253 -9.07 2.45 12.51
CA GLU A 253 -8.65 2.23 13.90
C GLU A 253 -8.05 0.83 14.15
N HIS A 254 -8.33 -0.15 13.29
CA HIS A 254 -7.75 -1.50 13.37
C HIS A 254 -6.56 -1.69 12.40
N ALA A 255 -6.28 -0.69 11.57
CA ALA A 255 -5.20 -0.70 10.60
C ALA A 255 -3.93 -0.03 11.15
N GLN A 256 -2.84 -0.17 10.41
CA GLN A 256 -1.56 0.47 10.70
C GLN A 256 -0.84 0.81 9.39
N LEU A 257 0.13 1.72 9.42
CA LEU A 257 0.89 2.09 8.22
C LEU A 257 1.91 1.02 7.81
N ALA A 258 2.44 0.29 8.79
CA ALA A 258 3.47 -0.72 8.58
C ALA A 258 3.28 -1.91 9.53
N VAL A 259 3.36 -3.14 9.01
CA VAL A 259 3.40 -4.35 9.85
C VAL A 259 4.77 -4.98 9.72
N LEU A 260 5.43 -5.25 10.83
CA LEU A 260 6.66 -6.04 10.85
C LEU A 260 6.39 -7.39 11.51
N LEU A 261 6.45 -8.47 10.74
CA LEU A 261 6.34 -9.83 11.25
C LEU A 261 7.63 -10.58 10.93
N PHE A 262 8.31 -11.04 11.98
CA PHE A 262 9.59 -11.73 11.89
C PHE A 262 10.64 -10.87 11.16
N ASP A 263 10.97 -11.21 9.92
CA ASP A 263 11.95 -10.54 9.06
C ASP A 263 11.30 -9.84 7.85
N SER A 264 9.97 -9.71 7.85
CA SER A 264 9.18 -9.25 6.71
C SER A 264 8.38 -7.99 7.05
N LEU A 265 8.61 -6.93 6.27
CA LEU A 265 7.89 -5.67 6.37
C LEU A 265 6.73 -5.63 5.37
N PHE A 266 5.52 -5.38 5.85
CA PHE A 266 4.33 -5.21 5.05
C PHE A 266 3.91 -3.74 5.06
N LEU A 267 3.74 -3.18 3.86
CA LEU A 267 3.35 -1.79 3.61
C LEU A 267 2.30 -1.78 2.50
N HIS A 268 1.58 -0.67 2.34
CA HIS A 268 0.71 -0.54 1.17
C HIS A 268 1.51 -0.14 -0.07
N GLY A 269 2.30 0.94 0.01
CA GLY A 269 3.17 1.40 -1.07
C GLY A 269 4.64 0.95 -0.90
N ALA A 270 5.57 1.87 -1.16
CA ALA A 270 7.01 1.63 -1.15
C ALA A 270 7.76 2.41 -0.07
N VAL A 271 9.01 2.03 0.21
CA VAL A 271 9.93 2.83 1.02
C VAL A 271 10.77 3.70 0.07
N PRO A 272 10.46 5.00 -0.08
CA PRO A 272 11.26 5.86 -0.94
C PRO A 272 12.60 6.16 -0.27
N GLU A 273 13.66 6.29 -1.06
CA GLU A 273 15.02 6.56 -0.55
C GLU A 273 15.11 7.84 0.29
N ASN A 274 14.41 8.90 -0.13
CA ASN A 274 14.34 10.16 0.62
C ASN A 274 13.40 10.10 1.85
N GLY A 275 12.68 9.00 2.05
CA GLY A 275 11.80 8.75 3.20
C GLY A 275 12.36 7.77 4.23
N ILE A 276 13.60 7.31 4.07
CA ILE A 276 14.27 6.47 5.07
C ILE A 276 14.23 7.16 6.45
N GLY A 277 13.66 6.48 7.44
CA GLY A 277 13.57 6.99 8.82
C GLY A 277 12.61 8.17 9.00
N PHE A 278 11.89 8.59 7.96
CA PHE A 278 11.02 9.76 8.01
C PHE A 278 9.72 9.45 8.75
N VAL A 279 9.40 10.28 9.75
CA VAL A 279 8.10 10.29 10.44
C VAL A 279 7.61 11.73 10.45
N PRO A 280 6.41 12.05 9.93
CA PRO A 280 5.88 13.40 9.92
C PRO A 280 5.57 13.86 11.37
N SER A 281 6.48 14.60 11.97
CA SER A 281 6.34 15.12 13.34
C SER A 281 7.17 16.40 13.53
N ASN A 282 6.89 17.18 14.57
CA ASN A 282 7.62 18.40 14.92
C ASN A 282 9.03 18.15 15.48
N GLY A 283 9.63 16.99 15.20
CA GLY A 283 10.94 16.59 15.67
C GLY A 283 11.21 15.14 15.31
N THR A 284 11.32 14.83 14.02
CA THR A 284 11.70 13.49 13.56
C THR A 284 13.01 13.09 14.27
N PRO A 285 13.01 12.02 15.09
CA PRO A 285 14.23 11.59 15.74
C PRO A 285 15.29 11.28 14.68
N GLN A 286 16.50 11.81 14.85
CA GLN A 286 17.59 11.54 13.92
C GLN A 286 18.09 10.10 14.08
N ALA A 287 18.40 9.45 12.95
CA ALA A 287 19.06 8.14 12.89
C ALA A 287 18.31 6.99 13.60
N LEU A 288 17.00 6.92 13.42
CA LEU A 288 16.21 5.74 13.82
C LEU A 288 16.70 4.50 13.06
N THR A 289 16.75 3.34 13.72
CA THR A 289 16.79 2.06 13.01
C THR A 289 15.46 1.80 12.31
N ALA A 290 15.41 0.90 11.32
CA ALA A 290 14.15 0.60 10.63
C ALA A 290 13.05 0.11 11.59
N LYS A 291 13.42 -0.66 12.62
CA LYS A 291 12.51 -1.15 13.68
C LYS A 291 11.89 0.00 14.48
N GLU A 292 12.72 0.95 14.89
CA GLU A 292 12.26 2.13 15.65
C GLU A 292 11.43 3.04 14.75
N TRP A 293 11.85 3.24 13.49
CA TRP A 293 11.10 4.00 12.50
C TRP A 293 9.70 3.44 12.26
N ILE A 294 9.55 2.12 12.07
CA ILE A 294 8.24 1.47 11.91
C ILE A 294 7.35 1.71 13.15
N SER A 295 7.94 1.62 14.34
CA SER A 295 7.23 1.86 15.60
C SER A 295 6.74 3.31 15.68
N CYS A 296 7.62 4.27 15.38
CA CYS A 296 7.27 5.70 15.34
C CYS A 296 6.26 6.04 14.22
N LEU A 297 6.31 5.33 13.09
CA LEU A 297 5.37 5.54 11.98
C LEU A 297 3.95 5.11 12.36
N ASN A 298 3.80 3.97 13.03
CA ASN A 298 2.50 3.53 13.54
C ASN A 298 2.02 4.39 14.73
N GLN A 299 2.93 4.90 15.55
CA GLN A 299 2.57 5.89 16.57
C GLN A 299 2.01 7.17 15.93
N PHE A 300 2.70 7.71 14.91
CA PHE A 300 2.21 8.85 14.14
C PHE A 300 0.82 8.59 13.55
N TYR A 301 0.58 7.40 12.98
CA TYR A 301 -0.72 7.02 12.45
C TYR A 301 -1.83 7.13 13.52
N ASN A 302 -1.60 6.55 14.69
CA ASN A 302 -2.55 6.58 15.80
C ASN A 302 -2.78 8.00 16.33
N GLU A 303 -1.72 8.80 16.47
CA GLU A 303 -1.85 10.20 16.89
C GLU A 303 -2.69 11.02 15.89
N GLN A 304 -2.51 10.80 14.58
CA GLN A 304 -3.31 11.48 13.56
C GLN A 304 -4.77 11.01 13.56
N LEU A 305 -5.03 9.71 13.77
CA LEU A 305 -6.39 9.21 13.93
C LEU A 305 -7.06 9.76 15.18
N ASP A 306 -6.36 9.86 16.31
CA ASP A 306 -6.88 10.46 17.54
C ASP A 306 -7.23 11.94 17.35
N MET A 307 -6.38 12.68 16.63
CA MET A 307 -6.63 14.09 16.30
C MET A 307 -7.84 14.24 15.38
N TRP A 308 -7.98 13.34 14.38
CA TRP A 308 -9.15 13.29 13.51
C TRP A 308 -10.42 12.91 14.29
N ASN A 309 -10.37 11.92 15.18
CA ASN A 309 -11.50 11.51 15.99
C ASN A 309 -11.98 12.63 16.92
N LYS A 310 -11.05 13.42 17.51
CA LYS A 310 -11.38 14.58 18.35
C LYS A 310 -11.94 15.76 17.55
N ASN A 311 -11.39 16.03 16.37
CA ASN A 311 -11.76 17.19 15.53
C ASN A 311 -11.95 16.81 14.06
N PRO A 312 -12.95 15.98 13.73
CA PRO A 312 -13.07 15.38 12.38
C PRO A 312 -13.35 16.41 11.28
N ARG A 313 -13.94 17.56 11.62
CA ARG A 313 -14.26 18.61 10.64
C ARG A 313 -13.05 19.48 10.26
N VAL A 314 -12.00 19.47 11.07
CA VAL A 314 -10.86 20.38 10.91
C VAL A 314 -9.82 19.76 9.99
N ARG A 315 -9.21 20.57 9.11
CA ARG A 315 -8.18 20.11 8.18
C ARG A 315 -7.09 21.18 8.04
N GLU A 316 -6.23 21.25 9.05
CA GLU A 316 -5.10 22.18 9.11
C GLU A 316 -3.88 21.46 9.68
N ASP A 317 -2.67 21.92 9.33
CA ASP A 317 -1.42 21.39 9.83
C ASP A 317 -1.43 21.31 11.37
N GLY A 318 -1.14 20.12 11.89
CA GLY A 318 -1.12 19.91 13.34
C GLY A 318 -2.48 19.74 14.01
N VAL A 319 -3.58 19.61 13.27
CA VAL A 319 -4.93 19.26 13.79
C VAL A 319 -5.71 18.35 12.82
N GLY A 320 -6.75 17.68 13.33
CA GLY A 320 -7.75 16.96 12.50
C GLY A 320 -7.22 15.81 11.61
N GLY A 321 -6.05 15.25 11.92
CA GLY A 321 -5.44 14.18 11.13
C GLY A 321 -4.92 14.63 9.75
N TYR A 322 -4.73 15.94 9.55
CA TYR A 322 -4.30 16.52 8.28
C TYR A 322 -3.06 15.85 7.70
N LEU A 323 -2.01 15.66 8.53
CA LEU A 323 -0.73 15.13 8.06
C LEU A 323 -0.86 13.71 7.54
N LEU A 324 -1.73 12.88 8.13
CA LEU A 324 -1.98 11.53 7.62
C LEU A 324 -2.66 11.58 6.24
N THR A 325 -3.60 12.50 6.02
CA THR A 325 -4.21 12.67 4.69
C THR A 325 -3.24 13.24 3.66
N GLU A 326 -2.26 14.06 4.05
CA GLU A 326 -1.18 14.49 3.15
C GLU A 326 -0.17 13.36 2.88
N TYR A 327 0.14 12.54 3.89
CA TYR A 327 1.01 11.37 3.77
C TYR A 327 0.48 10.34 2.76
N GLY A 328 -0.85 10.27 2.61
CA GLY A 328 -1.53 9.37 1.67
C GLY A 328 -1.73 9.90 0.25
N LYS A 329 -1.15 11.05 -0.11
CA LYS A 329 -1.34 11.68 -1.43
C LYS A 329 -0.11 11.60 -2.32
N PRO A 330 -0.30 11.63 -3.65
CA PRO A 330 0.79 11.77 -4.60
C PRO A 330 1.68 12.98 -4.28
N GLY A 331 2.96 12.72 -4.01
CA GLY A 331 3.95 13.76 -3.72
C GLY A 331 3.76 14.49 -2.39
N GLY A 332 2.79 14.09 -1.57
CA GLY A 332 2.58 14.68 -0.25
C GLY A 332 3.80 14.52 0.65
N LEU A 333 4.07 15.53 1.48
CA LEU A 333 5.24 15.57 2.37
C LEU A 333 6.57 15.31 1.64
N ASP A 334 6.72 15.95 0.48
CA ASP A 334 7.87 15.84 -0.44
C ASP A 334 8.11 14.42 -0.98
N GLY A 335 7.04 13.60 -1.04
CA GLY A 335 7.10 12.23 -1.53
C GLY A 335 7.85 11.28 -0.59
N ARG A 336 8.00 11.63 0.69
CA ARG A 336 8.72 10.81 1.67
C ARG A 336 7.87 9.72 2.33
N GLY A 337 6.57 9.69 2.05
CA GLY A 337 5.65 8.75 2.70
C GLY A 337 5.66 7.35 2.09
N VAL A 338 5.28 6.34 2.88
CA VAL A 338 5.26 4.94 2.42
C VAL A 338 3.94 4.48 1.79
N LEU A 339 2.93 5.36 1.78
CA LEU A 339 1.56 4.97 1.41
C LEU A 339 1.32 5.00 -0.11
N TYR A 340 1.86 6.02 -0.80
CA TYR A 340 1.57 6.28 -2.21
C TYR A 340 2.77 6.08 -3.14
N ASN A 341 3.98 5.92 -2.59
CA ASN A 341 5.14 5.59 -3.42
C ASN A 341 5.03 4.16 -3.95
N ASP A 342 5.70 3.88 -5.05
CA ASP A 342 5.71 2.58 -5.70
C ASP A 342 7.12 2.13 -6.08
N TRP A 343 7.21 0.87 -6.51
CA TRP A 343 8.46 0.22 -6.90
C TRP A 343 8.61 0.13 -8.43
N LEU A 344 8.07 1.10 -9.17
CA LEU A 344 8.15 1.15 -10.63
C LEU A 344 9.03 2.32 -11.08
N GLU A 345 9.66 2.18 -12.25
CA GLU A 345 10.45 3.25 -12.85
C GLU A 345 9.58 4.46 -13.21
N LYS A 346 10.21 5.61 -13.46
CA LYS A 346 9.52 6.81 -13.95
C LYS A 346 8.81 6.50 -15.27
N GLY A 347 7.49 6.46 -15.23
CA GLY A 347 6.63 6.06 -16.35
C GLY A 347 5.76 4.85 -16.03
N GLY A 348 6.01 4.15 -14.92
CA GLY A 348 5.17 3.07 -14.39
C GLY A 348 5.22 1.78 -15.21
N THR A 349 6.22 1.62 -16.08
CA THR A 349 6.23 0.54 -17.09
C THR A 349 7.03 -0.69 -16.69
N LEU A 350 8.08 -0.53 -15.88
CA LEU A 350 8.97 -1.60 -15.48
C LEU A 350 9.26 -1.49 -13.98
N PRO A 351 9.64 -2.59 -13.32
CA PRO A 351 10.10 -2.56 -11.94
C PRO A 351 11.31 -1.64 -11.79
N ALA A 352 11.31 -0.78 -10.77
CA ALA A 352 12.48 0.02 -10.41
C ALA A 352 13.50 -0.82 -9.65
N ARG A 353 14.78 -0.52 -9.86
CA ARG A 353 15.86 -1.04 -9.01
C ARG A 353 15.67 -0.56 -7.57
N ILE A 354 15.90 -1.45 -6.62
CA ILE A 354 15.84 -1.13 -5.18
C ILE A 354 17.09 -0.29 -4.83
N PRO A 355 16.94 0.93 -4.28
CA PRO A 355 18.09 1.70 -3.83
C PRO A 355 18.84 0.94 -2.73
N ARG A 356 20.15 0.77 -2.89
CA ARG A 356 20.99 0.05 -1.92
C ARG A 356 20.95 0.66 -0.52
N SER A 357 20.78 1.98 -0.42
CA SER A 357 20.56 2.70 0.84
C SER A 357 19.31 2.21 1.58
N VAL A 358 18.21 1.97 0.87
CA VAL A 358 16.95 1.42 1.41
C VAL A 358 17.15 -0.03 1.83
N ALA A 359 17.76 -0.86 0.97
CA ALA A 359 18.02 -2.27 1.26
C ALA A 359 18.90 -2.42 2.51
N ASN A 360 20.03 -1.73 2.58
CA ASN A 360 20.93 -1.77 3.73
C ASN A 360 20.23 -1.31 5.02
N TYR A 361 19.47 -0.20 4.97
CA TYR A 361 18.75 0.31 6.12
C TYR A 361 17.78 -0.72 6.74
N LEU A 362 17.09 -1.48 5.89
CA LEU A 362 16.17 -2.53 6.30
C LEU A 362 16.91 -3.80 6.75
N LEU A 363 17.94 -4.23 6.01
CA LEU A 363 18.77 -5.40 6.33
C LEU A 363 19.53 -5.25 7.64
N ASP A 364 20.05 -4.06 7.96
CA ASP A 364 20.72 -3.74 9.23
C ASP A 364 19.80 -3.95 10.44
N SER A 365 18.48 -3.89 10.19
CA SER A 365 17.42 -4.19 11.15
C SER A 365 16.90 -5.63 11.04
N GLY A 366 17.55 -6.51 10.29
CA GLY A 366 17.14 -7.90 10.08
C GLY A 366 15.87 -8.06 9.24
N ILE A 367 15.46 -7.03 8.48
CA ILE A 367 14.32 -7.08 7.57
C ILE A 367 14.85 -7.49 6.19
N ARG A 368 14.46 -8.67 5.72
CA ARG A 368 14.96 -9.26 4.46
C ARG A 368 14.04 -9.02 3.27
N ARG A 369 12.79 -8.66 3.52
CA ARG A 369 11.80 -8.41 2.46
C ARG A 369 10.81 -7.32 2.79
N VAL A 370 10.30 -6.68 1.74
CA VAL A 370 9.10 -5.85 1.77
C VAL A 370 8.02 -6.50 0.92
N VAL A 371 6.80 -6.61 1.46
CA VAL A 371 5.61 -7.05 0.72
C VAL A 371 4.61 -5.89 0.66
N SER A 372 4.12 -5.56 -0.53
CA SER A 372 3.33 -4.35 -0.78
C SER A 372 2.26 -4.49 -1.86
N GLY A 373 1.40 -3.47 -1.99
CA GLY A 373 0.34 -3.32 -3.01
C GLY A 373 0.49 -2.01 -3.80
N HIS A 374 -0.59 -1.22 -3.85
CA HIS A 374 -0.70 0.16 -4.35
C HIS A 374 -0.66 0.37 -5.88
N ARG A 375 0.40 -0.12 -6.55
CA ARG A 375 0.52 0.02 -8.01
C ARG A 375 0.37 -1.32 -8.72
N PRO A 376 -0.67 -1.46 -9.57
CA PRO A 376 -0.88 -2.68 -10.30
C PRO A 376 0.25 -2.87 -11.29
N HIS A 377 0.80 -4.08 -11.41
CA HIS A 377 1.86 -4.37 -12.38
C HIS A 377 1.68 -5.74 -13.05
N GLY A 378 0.73 -5.76 -13.99
CA GLY A 378 0.36 -6.90 -14.83
C GLY A 378 -0.48 -7.94 -14.11
N ASP A 379 -0.45 -9.16 -14.65
CA ASP A 379 -1.34 -10.26 -14.25
C ASP A 379 -0.71 -11.23 -13.24
N THR A 380 0.39 -10.82 -12.64
CA THR A 380 1.16 -11.58 -11.64
C THR A 380 1.78 -10.61 -10.63
N PRO A 381 2.04 -11.03 -9.39
CA PRO A 381 2.88 -10.28 -8.47
C PRO A 381 4.24 -9.96 -9.10
N THR A 382 4.87 -8.88 -8.66
CA THR A 382 6.22 -8.49 -9.11
C THR A 382 7.21 -8.74 -8.00
N VAL A 383 8.20 -9.58 -8.27
CA VAL A 383 9.40 -9.67 -7.44
C VAL A 383 10.44 -8.71 -7.98
N ILE A 384 11.14 -8.02 -7.09
CA ILE A 384 12.28 -7.17 -7.40
C ILE A 384 13.39 -7.58 -6.45
N ARG A 385 14.57 -7.88 -7.00
CA ARG A 385 15.75 -8.25 -6.22
C ARG A 385 16.76 -7.12 -6.24
N GLU A 386 17.37 -6.85 -5.10
CA GLU A 386 18.51 -5.93 -5.02
C GLU A 386 19.78 -6.66 -5.52
N GLU A 387 20.66 -5.96 -6.23
CA GLU A 387 21.71 -6.59 -7.05
C GLU A 387 22.86 -7.20 -6.23
N GLU A 388 23.13 -6.69 -5.04
CA GLU A 388 24.31 -7.05 -4.25
C GLU A 388 23.96 -7.72 -2.91
N THR A 389 22.68 -7.87 -2.62
CA THR A 389 22.17 -8.43 -1.36
C THR A 389 21.02 -9.40 -1.64
N ASP A 390 20.65 -10.19 -0.63
CA ASP A 390 19.48 -11.09 -0.72
C ASP A 390 18.15 -10.36 -0.46
N PHE A 391 18.14 -9.01 -0.42
CA PHE A 391 16.93 -8.24 -0.15
C PHE A 391 15.97 -8.27 -1.34
N ILE A 392 14.70 -8.54 -1.06
CA ILE A 392 13.64 -8.60 -2.08
C ILE A 392 12.45 -7.70 -1.74
N VAL A 393 11.80 -7.22 -2.78
CA VAL A 393 10.48 -6.59 -2.71
C VAL A 393 9.50 -7.45 -3.49
N VAL A 394 8.31 -7.65 -2.93
CA VAL A 394 7.18 -8.26 -3.62
C VAL A 394 6.02 -7.28 -3.66
N THR A 395 5.56 -6.92 -4.86
CA THR A 395 4.34 -6.13 -5.06
C THR A 395 3.22 -7.05 -5.56
N ALA A 396 2.07 -7.05 -4.89
CA ALA A 396 0.99 -8.02 -5.13
C ALA A 396 -0.27 -7.41 -5.75
N ASP A 397 -0.29 -6.10 -6.01
CA ASP A 397 -1.41 -5.46 -6.69
C ASP A 397 -1.52 -5.97 -8.13
N THR A 398 -2.65 -6.62 -8.41
CA THR A 398 -3.02 -7.24 -9.68
C THR A 398 -4.36 -6.71 -10.20
N SER A 399 -4.79 -5.53 -9.72
CA SER A 399 -6.12 -4.95 -9.96
C SER A 399 -6.44 -4.61 -11.41
N TYR A 400 -5.42 -4.62 -12.28
CA TYR A 400 -5.55 -4.38 -13.72
C TYR A 400 -4.91 -5.49 -14.57
N SER A 401 -5.01 -6.73 -14.11
CA SER A 401 -4.52 -7.91 -14.82
C SER A 401 -5.13 -8.05 -16.22
N ASP A 402 -6.41 -7.73 -16.38
CA ASP A 402 -7.17 -7.88 -17.62
C ASP A 402 -8.26 -6.79 -17.78
N LYS A 403 -7.92 -5.68 -18.43
CA LYS A 403 -8.87 -4.58 -18.72
C LYS A 403 -10.04 -4.98 -19.63
N THR A 404 -10.00 -6.16 -20.25
CA THR A 404 -11.14 -6.64 -21.06
C THR A 404 -12.22 -7.28 -20.19
N ALA A 405 -11.88 -7.68 -18.96
CA ALA A 405 -12.81 -8.18 -17.98
C ALA A 405 -13.59 -7.01 -17.32
N PRO A 406 -14.87 -7.21 -16.95
CA PRO A 406 -15.68 -6.17 -16.29
C PRO A 406 -15.08 -5.60 -15.00
N ASP A 407 -14.24 -6.39 -14.33
CA ASP A 407 -13.60 -6.04 -13.06
C ASP A 407 -12.10 -5.70 -13.19
N ASN A 408 -11.58 -5.64 -14.42
CA ASN A 408 -10.17 -5.46 -14.75
C ASN A 408 -9.21 -6.58 -14.30
N ARG A 409 -9.69 -7.71 -13.77
CA ARG A 409 -8.84 -8.79 -13.26
C ARG A 409 -8.93 -10.08 -14.07
N GLY A 410 -10.08 -10.35 -14.66
CA GLY A 410 -10.31 -11.61 -15.40
C GLY A 410 -10.22 -12.79 -14.45
N LYS A 411 -9.42 -13.81 -14.79
CA LYS A 411 -9.22 -14.99 -13.92
C LYS A 411 -8.00 -14.87 -13.01
N ALA A 412 -7.31 -13.73 -13.02
CA ALA A 412 -6.08 -13.57 -12.27
C ALA A 412 -6.35 -13.59 -10.77
N VAL A 413 -5.59 -14.40 -10.03
CA VAL A 413 -5.57 -14.41 -8.56
C VAL A 413 -4.17 -14.80 -8.12
N SER A 414 -3.68 -14.22 -7.03
CA SER A 414 -2.38 -14.60 -6.47
C SER A 414 -2.38 -14.47 -4.97
N GLU A 415 -1.65 -15.38 -4.32
CA GLU A 415 -1.43 -15.41 -2.88
C GLU A 415 0.09 -15.37 -2.64
N ILE A 416 0.52 -14.39 -1.85
CA ILE A 416 1.91 -14.34 -1.38
C ILE A 416 1.95 -15.02 -0.01
N LEU A 417 2.81 -16.02 0.10
CA LEU A 417 3.04 -16.76 1.33
C LEU A 417 4.45 -16.47 1.83
N VAL A 418 4.58 -16.13 3.11
CA VAL A 418 5.87 -16.10 3.81
C VAL A 418 5.89 -17.26 4.79
N ASP A 419 6.65 -18.29 4.44
CA ASP A 419 6.88 -19.45 5.29
C ASP A 419 8.05 -19.18 6.22
N ILE A 420 7.90 -19.50 7.49
CA ILE A 420 8.84 -19.17 8.55
C ILE A 420 9.08 -20.41 9.39
N SER A 421 10.34 -20.81 9.51
CA SER A 421 10.77 -21.87 10.40
C SER A 421 11.74 -21.29 11.44
N THR A 422 11.46 -21.62 12.70
CA THR A 422 12.28 -21.17 13.82
C THR A 422 12.93 -22.37 14.50
N SER A 423 14.24 -22.29 14.72
CA SER A 423 15.01 -23.33 15.43
C SER A 423 16.00 -22.64 16.38
N GLY A 424 15.68 -22.63 17.67
CA GLY A 424 16.36 -21.79 18.65
C GLY A 424 16.24 -20.31 18.28
N ASP A 425 17.37 -19.61 18.19
CA ASP A 425 17.44 -18.20 17.81
C ASP A 425 17.49 -17.98 16.28
N LYS A 426 17.57 -19.05 15.48
CA LYS A 426 17.63 -18.95 14.01
C LYS A 426 16.22 -18.86 13.42
N VAL A 427 16.00 -17.82 12.62
CA VAL A 427 14.78 -17.64 11.81
C VAL A 427 15.13 -17.82 10.34
N ASN A 428 14.68 -18.93 9.76
CA ASN A 428 14.71 -19.16 8.33
C ASN A 428 13.33 -18.84 7.77
N SER A 429 13.29 -18.20 6.62
CA SER A 429 12.02 -17.84 5.98
C SER A 429 12.17 -17.83 4.48
N SER A 430 11.09 -18.13 3.78
CA SER A 430 11.02 -18.06 2.32
C SER A 430 9.70 -17.46 1.87
N THR A 431 9.71 -16.89 0.68
CA THR A 431 8.57 -16.28 0.01
C THR A 431 8.11 -17.19 -1.10
N ARG A 432 6.91 -17.75 -0.96
CA ARG A 432 6.26 -18.56 -1.99
C ARG A 432 5.17 -17.75 -2.66
N ILE A 433 5.17 -17.73 -3.98
CA ILE A 433 4.14 -17.07 -4.78
C ILE A 433 3.32 -18.13 -5.47
N ARG A 434 2.01 -18.13 -5.16
CA ARG A 434 1.02 -18.99 -5.81
C ARG A 434 0.09 -18.10 -6.62
N GLY A 435 -0.33 -18.54 -7.80
CA GLY A 435 -1.29 -17.77 -8.57
C GLY A 435 -1.81 -18.45 -9.82
N ILE A 436 -2.83 -17.84 -10.39
CA ILE A 436 -3.39 -18.13 -11.70
C ILE A 436 -3.33 -16.82 -12.47
N ARG A 437 -2.85 -16.85 -13.71
CA ARG A 437 -2.81 -15.66 -14.58
C ARG A 437 -4.18 -15.34 -15.16
N LYS A 438 -4.28 -14.20 -15.86
CA LYS A 438 -5.54 -13.77 -16.49
C LYS A 438 -6.12 -14.76 -17.50
N ASP A 439 -5.27 -15.58 -18.12
CA ASP A 439 -5.68 -16.65 -19.04
C ASP A 439 -6.47 -17.79 -18.35
N GLY A 440 -6.32 -17.93 -17.03
CA GLY A 440 -6.91 -19.00 -16.23
C GLY A 440 -6.24 -20.37 -16.38
N THR A 441 -5.19 -20.49 -17.19
CA THR A 441 -4.53 -21.77 -17.50
C THR A 441 -3.11 -21.82 -16.97
N THR A 442 -2.41 -20.69 -16.95
CA THR A 442 -1.03 -20.63 -16.44
C THR A 442 -1.06 -20.54 -14.92
N GLN A 443 -0.60 -21.61 -14.26
CA GLN A 443 -0.43 -21.65 -12.81
C GLN A 443 1.00 -21.25 -12.44
N LEU A 444 1.11 -20.48 -11.35
CA LEU A 444 2.36 -20.10 -10.73
C LEU A 444 2.43 -20.76 -9.36
N ASP A 445 3.55 -21.40 -9.08
CA ASP A 445 3.87 -21.94 -7.77
C ASP A 445 5.39 -22.08 -7.64
N PHE A 446 6.03 -21.07 -7.03
CA PHE A 446 7.48 -21.04 -6.90
C PHE A 446 7.91 -20.35 -5.61
N VAL A 447 9.12 -20.66 -5.15
CA VAL A 447 9.77 -20.04 -3.99
C VAL A 447 10.87 -19.11 -4.47
N VAL A 448 10.76 -17.82 -4.12
CA VAL A 448 11.63 -16.75 -4.62
C VAL A 448 13.10 -16.96 -4.23
N GLU A 449 13.36 -17.40 -3.00
CA GLU A 449 14.71 -17.61 -2.48
C GLU A 449 15.39 -18.87 -3.06
N LEU A 450 14.64 -19.79 -3.68
CA LEU A 450 15.24 -20.96 -4.35
C LEU A 450 15.72 -20.67 -5.77
N ASP A 451 15.29 -19.54 -6.36
CA ASP A 451 15.69 -19.14 -7.70
C ASP A 451 16.22 -17.68 -7.72
N PRO A 452 17.55 -17.49 -7.78
CA PRO A 452 18.15 -16.16 -7.75
C PRO A 452 17.86 -15.33 -9.01
N SER A 453 17.36 -15.95 -10.09
CA SER A 453 17.03 -15.25 -11.33
C SER A 453 15.72 -14.48 -11.22
N VAL A 454 14.78 -14.94 -10.38
CA VAL A 454 13.49 -14.28 -10.19
C VAL A 454 13.70 -12.91 -9.55
N GLY A 455 13.05 -11.90 -10.13
CA GLY A 455 13.11 -10.51 -9.71
C GLY A 455 14.29 -9.71 -10.28
N CYS A 456 15.13 -10.34 -11.11
CA CYS A 456 16.25 -9.69 -11.78
C CYS A 456 15.85 -9.16 -13.17
N PRO A 457 16.48 -8.07 -13.64
CA PRO A 457 16.41 -7.71 -15.05
C PRO A 457 17.06 -8.79 -15.91
N LEU A 458 16.50 -9.05 -17.09
CA LEU A 458 16.99 -10.06 -18.03
C LEU A 458 18.46 -9.82 -18.39
N SER A 459 18.87 -8.54 -18.47
CA SER A 459 20.25 -8.12 -18.75
C SER A 459 21.27 -8.57 -17.69
N ALA A 460 20.84 -8.84 -16.45
CA ALA A 460 21.71 -9.29 -15.37
C ALA A 460 21.91 -10.81 -15.34
N VAL A 461 20.98 -11.59 -15.92
CA VAL A 461 20.94 -13.05 -15.79
C VAL A 461 21.09 -13.79 -17.12
N ALA A 462 20.73 -13.18 -18.24
CA ALA A 462 20.92 -13.77 -19.56
C ALA A 462 22.41 -13.79 -19.92
N ARG A 463 22.90 -14.95 -20.40
CA ARG A 463 24.20 -15.01 -21.08
C ARG A 463 24.11 -14.12 -22.31
N LYS A 464 25.07 -13.22 -22.51
CA LYS A 464 25.15 -12.39 -23.72
C LYS A 464 25.20 -13.29 -24.97
N SER A 465 24.06 -13.53 -25.58
CA SER A 465 23.93 -14.19 -26.89
C SER A 465 23.56 -13.15 -27.94
N SER A 466 23.75 -13.47 -29.22
CA SER A 466 23.29 -12.62 -30.34
C SER A 466 21.77 -12.41 -30.37
N ASP A 467 21.01 -13.22 -29.62
CA ASP A 467 19.55 -13.18 -29.53
C ASP A 467 19.04 -12.47 -28.26
N THR A 468 19.93 -11.87 -27.47
CA THR A 468 19.50 -11.06 -26.31
C THR A 468 18.59 -9.94 -26.84
N PRO A 469 17.33 -9.83 -26.37
CA PRO A 469 16.44 -8.78 -26.84
C PRO A 469 17.10 -7.42 -26.67
N SER A 470 17.02 -6.55 -27.69
CA SER A 470 17.48 -5.16 -27.59
C SER A 470 16.71 -4.36 -26.52
N GLN A 471 15.61 -4.92 -26.03
CA GLN A 471 14.69 -4.35 -25.08
C GLN A 471 14.85 -5.01 -23.70
N GLU A 472 15.02 -4.19 -22.67
CA GLU A 472 15.10 -4.65 -21.28
C GLU A 472 13.77 -5.26 -20.82
N GLY A 473 13.86 -6.41 -20.15
CA GLY A 473 12.73 -7.12 -19.54
C GLY A 473 13.08 -7.59 -18.13
N TRP A 474 12.07 -7.99 -17.37
CA TRP A 474 12.21 -8.44 -15.98
C TRP A 474 11.64 -9.84 -15.79
N LEU A 475 12.36 -10.70 -15.06
CA LEU A 475 11.89 -12.03 -14.72
C LEU A 475 10.91 -11.97 -13.55
N LYS A 476 9.64 -12.26 -13.82
CA LYS A 476 8.53 -12.12 -12.88
C LYS A 476 8.25 -13.40 -12.10
N ALA A 477 8.36 -14.56 -12.75
CA ALA A 477 8.05 -15.85 -12.16
C ALA A 477 8.89 -16.97 -12.79
N ALA A 478 9.29 -17.94 -11.98
CA ALA A 478 9.75 -19.23 -12.47
C ALA A 478 8.55 -20.08 -12.91
N LEU A 479 8.69 -20.79 -14.03
CA LEU A 479 7.68 -21.71 -14.54
C LEU A 479 8.06 -23.17 -14.23
N PRO A 480 7.11 -24.13 -14.31
CA PRO A 480 7.38 -25.53 -13.95
C PRO A 480 8.47 -26.22 -14.80
N SER A 481 8.63 -25.80 -16.06
CA SER A 481 9.68 -26.32 -16.92
C SER A 481 11.04 -25.76 -16.52
N GLU A 482 12.05 -26.62 -16.44
CA GLU A 482 13.40 -26.22 -16.03
C GLU A 482 13.97 -25.11 -16.91
N GLY A 483 14.43 -24.04 -16.25
CA GLY A 483 15.02 -22.87 -16.90
C GLY A 483 14.03 -21.96 -17.62
N GLU A 484 12.72 -22.22 -17.59
CA GLU A 484 11.70 -21.34 -18.15
C GLU A 484 11.18 -20.33 -17.13
N TYR A 485 11.09 -19.08 -17.58
CA TYR A 485 10.63 -17.95 -16.78
C TYR A 485 9.59 -17.16 -17.54
N LEU A 486 8.62 -16.63 -16.80
CA LEU A 486 7.77 -15.57 -17.29
C LEU A 486 8.51 -14.24 -17.15
N ALA A 487 8.76 -13.58 -18.27
CA ALA A 487 9.36 -12.25 -18.32
C ALA A 487 8.34 -11.20 -18.79
N CYS A 488 8.38 -10.00 -18.21
CA CYS A 488 7.64 -8.85 -18.70
C CYS A 488 8.56 -7.86 -19.41
N PHE A 489 8.07 -7.27 -20.49
CA PHE A 489 8.74 -6.23 -21.26
C PHE A 489 7.82 -5.02 -21.37
N SER A 490 8.40 -3.82 -21.38
CA SER A 490 7.67 -2.59 -21.69
C SER A 490 7.14 -2.65 -23.13
N ARG A 491 6.09 -1.91 -23.48
CA ARG A 491 5.72 -1.65 -24.90
C ARG A 491 6.08 -0.23 -25.34
N GLY A 492 6.86 0.48 -24.52
CA GLY A 492 7.24 1.87 -24.71
C GLY A 492 6.62 2.81 -23.67
N PRO A 493 6.78 4.13 -23.85
CA PRO A 493 6.23 5.12 -22.93
C PRO A 493 4.71 4.98 -22.76
N ASN A 494 4.22 5.14 -21.52
CA ASN A 494 2.80 4.97 -21.15
C ASN A 494 2.25 3.53 -21.29
N THR A 495 3.12 2.51 -21.25
CA THR A 495 2.64 1.12 -21.08
C THR A 495 1.95 1.01 -19.73
N PHE A 496 0.64 0.78 -19.72
CA PHE A 496 -0.05 0.47 -18.48
C PHE A 496 0.27 -0.95 -18.04
N SER A 497 0.08 -1.22 -16.76
CA SER A 497 0.27 -2.53 -16.16
C SER A 497 -0.39 -3.69 -16.91
N SER A 498 -1.61 -3.50 -17.43
CA SER A 498 -2.33 -4.50 -18.23
C SER A 498 -1.72 -4.79 -19.61
N ASP A 499 -0.91 -3.86 -20.10
CA ASP A 499 -0.43 -3.80 -21.49
C ASP A 499 1.03 -4.25 -21.59
N LEU A 500 1.61 -4.74 -20.49
CA LEU A 500 2.92 -5.37 -20.46
C LEU A 500 2.98 -6.54 -21.45
N ASP A 501 4.10 -6.64 -22.15
CA ASP A 501 4.34 -7.76 -23.04
C ASP A 501 4.95 -8.92 -22.25
N TYR A 502 4.20 -10.00 -22.11
CA TYR A 502 4.63 -11.18 -21.38
C TYR A 502 5.15 -12.25 -22.33
N ARG A 503 6.35 -12.76 -22.06
CA ARG A 503 6.96 -13.85 -22.84
C ARG A 503 7.54 -14.90 -21.92
N VAL A 504 7.50 -16.15 -22.38
CA VAL A 504 8.31 -17.20 -21.77
C VAL A 504 9.73 -17.07 -22.30
N VAL A 505 10.70 -16.99 -21.41
CA VAL A 505 12.13 -16.99 -21.74
C VAL A 505 12.77 -18.22 -21.12
N ASN A 506 13.70 -18.85 -21.82
CA ASN A 506 14.47 -19.97 -21.29
C ASN A 506 15.92 -19.51 -21.08
N LEU A 507 16.44 -19.53 -19.85
CA LEU A 507 17.81 -19.08 -19.57
C LEU A 507 18.89 -20.13 -19.85
N LEU A 508 18.50 -21.38 -20.12
CA LEU A 508 19.41 -22.48 -20.44
C LEU A 508 19.68 -22.61 -21.95
N LYS A 509 18.88 -21.92 -22.78
CA LYS A 509 18.98 -21.88 -24.24
C LYS A 509 19.37 -20.47 -24.67
#